data_AF-A0A1D4ZNU5-F1
#
_entry.id   AF-A0A1D4ZNU5-F1
#
_cell.length_a   1.000
_cell.length_b   1.000
_cell.length_c   1.000
_cell.angle_alpha   90.00
_cell.angle_beta   90.00
_cell.angle_gamma   90.00
#
_symmetry.space_group_name_H-M   'P 1'
#
loop_
_entity.id
_entity.type
_entity.pdbx_description
1 polymer ?
#
loop_
_entity_poly.entity_id
_entity_poly.type
_entity_poly.pdbx_seq_one_letter_code
_entity_poly.pdbx_strand_id
1 'polypeptide(L)' 'MSGVASKAFLTLIENNIPFYQTTTSEISISYVIDDFNGQQAVEKLYDAFNI' A
#
# COMPACT_ATOMS: atom_id res chain seq x y z
N MET A 1 3.50 7.37 13.92
CA MET A 1 2.07 7.12 13.57
C MET A 1 1.85 5.63 13.63
N SER A 2 0.82 5.15 14.33
CA SER A 2 0.48 3.73 14.43
C SER A 2 -0.89 3.50 13.78
N GLY A 3 -1.01 2.45 12.96
CA GLY A 3 -2.27 2.08 12.30
C GLY A 3 -2.05 1.34 10.97
N VAL A 4 -3.01 0.50 10.59
CA VAL A 4 -2.96 -0.32 9.36
C VAL A 4 -2.76 0.57 8.12
N ALA A 5 -3.53 1.66 8.00
CA ALA A 5 -3.39 2.60 6.90
C ALA A 5 -2.00 3.24 6.84
N SER A 6 -1.51 3.77 7.97
CA SER A 6 -0.19 4.40 8.05
C SER A 6 0.91 3.44 7.64
N LYS A 7 0.82 2.16 8.05
CA LYS A 7 1.78 1.14 7.67
C LYS A 7 1.76 0.88 6.16
N ALA A 8 0.58 0.67 5.58
CA ALA A 8 0.43 0.46 4.14
C ALA A 8 0.96 1.66 3.32
N PHE A 9 0.64 2.89 3.73
CA PHE A 9 1.15 4.10 3.09
C PHE A 9 2.68 4.19 3.13
N LEU A 10 3.28 4.00 4.31
CA LEU A 10 4.73 4.06 4.46
C LEU A 10 5.42 2.97 3.65
N THR A 11 4.87 1.75 3.62
CA THR A 11 5.40 0.65 2.81
C THR A 11 5.49 1.01 1.33
N LEU A 12 4.46 1.64 0.75
CA LEU A 12 4.50 2.07 -0.65
C LEU A 12 5.53 3.18 -0.87
N ILE A 13 5.61 4.17 0.03
CA ILE A 13 6.55 5.29 -0.07
C ILE A 13 8.01 4.82 0.03
N GLU A 14 8.33 3.99 1.03
CA GLU A 14 9.69 3.48 1.27
C GLU A 14 10.21 2.60 0.13
N ASN A 15 9.30 1.97 -0.63
CA ASN A 15 9.63 1.16 -1.80
C ASN A 15 9.56 1.94 -3.12
N ASN A 16 9.40 3.27 -3.07
CA ASN A 16 9.29 4.15 -4.24
C ASN A 16 8.15 3.76 -5.19
N ILE A 17 6.98 3.40 -4.63
CA ILE A 17 5.78 3.07 -5.40
C ILE A 17 4.82 4.26 -5.35
N PRO A 18 4.71 5.05 -6.43
CA PRO A 18 3.75 6.15 -6.50
C PRO A 18 2.32 5.62 -6.50
N PHE A 19 1.43 6.31 -5.80
CA PHE A 19 -0.02 6.09 -5.86
C PHE A 19 -0.74 7.41 -6.09
N TYR A 20 -1.82 7.36 -6.85
CA TYR A 20 -2.53 8.55 -7.34
C TYR A 20 -3.78 8.85 -6.54
N GLN A 21 -4.41 7.82 -6.00
CA GLN A 21 -5.63 7.92 -5.25
C GLN A 21 -5.66 6.87 -4.15
N THR A 22 -6.21 7.26 -3.00
CA THR A 22 -6.56 6.34 -1.93
C THR A 22 -8.04 6.45 -1.61
N THR A 23 -8.69 5.30 -1.43
CA THR A 23 -10.08 5.23 -0.97
C THR A 23 -10.17 4.24 0.18
N THR A 24 -10.96 4.57 1.20
CA THR A 24 -11.04 3.80 2.44
C THR A 24 -12.48 3.44 2.79
N SER A 25 -12.61 2.35 3.53
CA SER A 25 -13.81 1.96 4.28
C SER A 25 -13.40 1.54 5.69
N GLU A 26 -14.32 1.00 6.49
CA GLU A 26 -14.01 0.53 7.85
C GLU A 26 -12.93 -0.57 7.88
N ILE A 27 -12.89 -1.47 6.88
CA ILE A 27 -12.01 -2.64 6.86
C ILE A 27 -11.13 -2.76 5.61
N SER A 28 -11.17 -1.79 4.71
CA SER A 28 -10.44 -1.85 3.43
C SER A 28 -9.85 -0.51 3.03
N ILE A 29 -8.69 -0.58 2.37
CA ILE A 29 -7.97 0.54 1.79
C ILE A 29 -7.60 0.12 0.37
N SER A 30 -7.92 0.96 -0.60
CA SER A 30 -7.61 0.73 -2.01
C SER A 30 -6.72 1.85 -2.54
N TYR A 31 -5.73 1.46 -3.35
CA TYR A 31 -4.77 2.37 -3.98
C TYR A 31 -4.88 2.25 -5.49
N VAL A 32 -4.86 3.39 -6.17
CA VAL A 32 -4.66 3.44 -7.63
C VAL A 32 -3.18 3.69 -7.88
N ILE A 33 -2.53 2.76 -8.58
CA ILE A 33 -1.10 2.78 -8.93
C ILE A 33 -0.94 2.43 -10.41
N ASP A 34 0.25 2.67 -10.96
CA ASP A 34 0.57 2.16 -12.30
C ASP A 34 0.60 0.62 -12.32
N ASP A 35 0.14 0.03 -13.42
CA ASP A 35 0.07 -1.41 -13.62
C ASP A 35 1.42 -2.11 -13.42
N PHE A 36 2.51 -1.50 -13.90
CA PHE A 36 3.86 -2.06 -13.76
C PHE A 36 4.34 -2.12 -12.29
N ASN A 37 3.75 -1.36 -11.39
CA ASN A 37 4.04 -1.41 -9.94
C ASN A 37 3.16 -2.43 -9.21
N GLY A 38 2.13 -2.99 -9.86
CA GLY A 38 1.13 -3.84 -9.23
C GLY A 38 1.70 -5.02 -8.45
N GLN A 39 2.56 -5.81 -9.11
CA GLN A 39 3.18 -6.98 -8.49
C GLN A 39 4.07 -6.61 -7.31
N GLN A 40 4.93 -5.59 -7.49
CA GLN A 40 5.83 -5.12 -6.43
C GLN A 40 5.04 -4.57 -5.23
N ALA A 41 3.96 -3.83 -5.47
CA ALA A 41 3.11 -3.29 -4.42
C ALA A 41 2.48 -4.40 -3.57
N VAL A 42 1.96 -5.44 -4.23
CA VAL A 42 1.39 -6.61 -3.54
C VAL A 42 2.45 -7.31 -2.69
N GLU A 43 3.61 -7.61 -3.27
CA GLU A 43 4.71 -8.27 -2.55
C GLU A 43 5.18 -7.47 -1.33
N LYS A 44 5.38 -6.15 -1.48
CA LYS A 44 5.83 -5.30 -0.36
C LYS A 44 4.78 -5.14 0.73
N LEU A 45 3.50 -5.09 0.37
CA LEU A 45 2.42 -5.08 1.35
C LEU A 45 2.30 -6.44 2.06
N TYR A 46 2.42 -7.55 1.33
CA TYR A 46 2.46 -8.90 1.90
C TYR A 46 3.59 -9.02 2.95
N ASP A 47 4.81 -8.69 2.55
CA ASP A 47 5.99 -8.66 3.43
C ASP A 47 5.79 -7.75 4.65
N ALA A 48 5.25 -6.54 4.43
CA ALA A 48 5.03 -5.60 5.52
C ALA A 48 4.04 -6.15 6.56
N PHE A 49 3.00 -6.86 6.14
CA PHE A 49 1.97 -7.38 7.03
C PHE A 49 2.21 -8.81 7.54
N ASN A 50 3.27 -9.49 7.08
CA ASN A 50 3.61 -10.87 7.47
C ASN A 50 2.44 -11.85 7.32
N ILE A 51 1.62 -11.63 6.30
CA ILE A 51 0.62 -12.58 5.80
C ILE A 51 1.23 -13.32 4.62
#